data_AF-A0A0B2VXL3-F1
#
_entry.id   AF-A0A0B2VXL3-F1
#
_cell.length_a   1.000
_cell.length_b   1.000
_cell.length_c   1.000
_cell.angle_alpha   90.00
_cell.angle_beta   90.00
_cell.angle_gamma   90.00
#
_symmetry.space_group_name_H-M   'P 1'
#
loop_
_entity.id
_entity.type
_entity.pdbx_description
1 polymer ?
#
loop_
_entity_poly.entity_id
_entity_poly.type
_entity_poly.pdbx_seq_one_letter_code
_entity_poly.pdbx_strand_id
1 'polypeptide(L)'
;MVPLSYILQWGGVLPPFHKFGVFVICGFELFASSLSMAIGQKYYDLCTILFPVATKMFDDTRQKKIPGFVWTSDERRILRLHEHKLLILWFTSTAVVIMSMALIVPFFFKFGKEKHPNRCFNRRTIMWLLAILFIVMVLANSAIILWLFLTAPDDHRLFYSLFDGAVKEEIFLTEIEKGLDCISDDDKELSYSSDECDNSINRSVISRKLLTPLLYFWVVGHCLAFIIFGFANKDFGEDDDDSVIDKASVKLMR
;
A
#
# COMPACT_ATOMS: atom_id res chain seq x y z
N MET A 1 35.25 -9.96 -5.64
CA MET A 1 34.35 -9.81 -6.80
C MET A 1 33.89 -11.21 -7.19
N VAL A 2 32.62 -11.55 -6.92
CA VAL A 2 32.06 -12.85 -7.32
C VAL A 2 31.81 -12.77 -8.83
N PRO A 3 32.26 -13.75 -9.64
CA PRO A 3 32.12 -13.68 -11.08
C PRO A 3 30.64 -13.72 -11.49
N LEU A 4 30.29 -12.90 -12.48
CA LEU A 4 28.92 -12.78 -13.02
C LEU A 4 28.35 -14.14 -13.46
N SER A 5 29.22 -15.06 -13.89
CA SER A 5 28.88 -16.45 -14.23
C SER A 5 28.37 -17.27 -13.05
N TYR A 6 28.82 -17.00 -11.82
CA TYR A 6 28.31 -17.68 -10.63
C TYR A 6 26.91 -17.18 -10.29
N ILE A 7 26.62 -15.88 -10.45
CA ILE A 7 25.28 -15.30 -10.27
C ILE A 7 24.28 -15.83 -11.31
N LEU A 8 24.74 -16.07 -12.55
CA LEU A 8 23.95 -16.67 -13.63
C LEU A 8 23.65 -18.17 -13.46
N GLN A 9 24.35 -18.86 -12.55
CA GLN A 9 24.09 -20.28 -12.23
C GLN A 9 22.89 -20.46 -11.27
N TRP A 10 22.51 -19.38 -10.58
CA TRP A 10 21.27 -19.24 -9.83
C TRP A 10 20.27 -18.55 -10.75
N GLY A 11 19.02 -18.99 -10.77
CA GLY A 11 17.99 -18.46 -11.68
C GLY A 11 18.03 -16.94 -11.78
N GLY A 12 18.39 -16.43 -12.96
CA GLY A 12 18.72 -15.01 -13.11
C GLY A 12 17.55 -14.09 -12.77
N VAL A 13 17.83 -12.80 -12.54
CA VAL A 13 16.79 -11.77 -12.33
C VAL A 13 16.08 -11.40 -13.65
N LEU A 14 16.51 -12.00 -14.75
CA LEU A 14 16.04 -11.73 -16.10
C LEU A 14 15.04 -12.79 -16.56
N PRO A 15 14.07 -12.44 -17.42
CA PRO A 15 13.13 -13.40 -17.94
C PRO A 15 13.83 -14.47 -18.79
N PRO A 16 13.29 -15.72 -18.85
CA PRO A 16 11.94 -16.10 -18.43
C PRO A 16 11.75 -16.15 -16.91
N PHE A 17 10.59 -15.68 -16.44
CA PHE A 17 10.22 -15.74 -15.03
C PHE A 17 9.50 -17.06 -14.73
N HIS A 18 9.99 -17.80 -13.76
CA HIS A 18 9.42 -19.08 -13.33
C HIS A 18 8.34 -18.89 -12.27
N LYS A 19 7.44 -19.87 -12.16
CA LYS A 19 6.26 -19.84 -11.27
C LYS A 19 6.62 -19.44 -9.84
N PHE A 20 7.66 -20.06 -9.27
CA PHE A 20 8.06 -19.79 -7.89
C PHE A 20 8.66 -18.40 -7.71
N GLY A 21 9.44 -17.90 -8.67
CA GLY A 21 9.95 -16.53 -8.65
C GLY A 21 8.83 -15.49 -8.70
N VAL A 22 7.89 -15.62 -9.65
CA VAL A 22 6.73 -14.72 -9.74
C VAL A 22 5.90 -14.78 -8.45
N PHE A 23 5.67 -15.96 -7.90
CA PHE A 23 4.92 -16.12 -6.66
C PHE A 23 5.60 -15.45 -5.46
N VAL A 24 6.93 -15.50 -5.36
CA VAL A 24 7.68 -14.85 -4.26
C VAL A 24 7.51 -13.33 -4.33
N ILE A 25 7.82 -12.70 -5.48
CA ILE A 25 7.75 -11.24 -5.59
C ILE A 25 6.30 -10.75 -5.56
N CYS A 26 5.44 -11.29 -6.42
CA CYS A 26 4.06 -10.83 -6.51
C CYS A 26 3.25 -11.23 -5.27
N GLY A 27 3.55 -12.37 -4.64
CA GLY A 27 2.87 -12.80 -3.42
C GLY A 27 3.28 -11.97 -2.21
N PHE A 28 4.57 -11.65 -2.08
CA PHE A 28 5.03 -10.69 -1.08
C PHE A 28 4.37 -9.33 -1.29
N GLU A 29 4.30 -8.86 -2.54
CA GLU A 29 3.75 -7.54 -2.81
C GLU A 29 2.23 -7.48 -2.66
N LEU A 30 1.53 -8.57 -2.95
CA LEU A 30 0.11 -8.72 -2.61
C LEU A 30 -0.10 -8.55 -1.09
N PHE A 31 0.74 -9.18 -0.26
CA PHE A 31 0.68 -9.01 1.19
C PHE A 31 1.03 -7.58 1.64
N ALA A 32 2.15 -7.02 1.18
CA ALA A 32 2.60 -5.69 1.59
C ALA A 32 1.63 -4.58 1.13
N SER A 33 1.12 -4.66 -0.10
CA SER A 33 0.15 -3.71 -0.61
C SER A 33 -1.24 -3.89 0.02
N SER A 34 -1.68 -5.10 0.35
CA SER A 34 -2.95 -5.29 1.08
C SER A 34 -2.88 -4.72 2.50
N LEU A 35 -1.76 -4.85 3.20
CA LEU A 35 -1.55 -4.21 4.51
C LEU A 35 -1.59 -2.69 4.39
N SER A 36 -0.90 -2.12 3.39
CA SER A 36 -0.88 -0.67 3.12
C SER A 36 -2.27 -0.14 2.77
N MET A 37 -3.03 -0.89 1.96
CA MET A 37 -4.43 -0.61 1.61
C MET A 37 -5.32 -0.60 2.85
N ALA A 38 -5.23 -1.61 3.72
CA ALA A 38 -6.04 -1.70 4.94
C ALA A 38 -5.77 -0.55 5.92
N ILE A 39 -4.50 -0.17 6.07
CA ILE A 39 -4.10 1.00 6.87
C ILE A 39 -4.66 2.28 6.24
N GLY A 40 -4.44 2.48 4.93
CA GLY A 40 -4.96 3.64 4.21
C GLY A 40 -6.47 3.81 4.36
N GLN A 41 -7.22 2.71 4.20
CA GLN A 41 -8.67 2.71 4.37
C GLN A 41 -9.09 3.08 5.79
N LYS A 42 -8.51 2.43 6.81
CA LYS A 42 -8.89 2.69 8.21
C LYS A 42 -8.64 4.14 8.64
N TYR A 43 -7.51 4.70 8.26
CA TYR A 43 -7.20 6.09 8.55
C TYR A 43 -8.03 7.07 7.72
N TYR A 44 -8.33 6.75 6.46
CA TYR A 44 -9.22 7.55 5.63
C TYR A 44 -10.64 7.61 6.20
N ASP A 45 -11.20 6.47 6.62
CA ASP A 45 -12.53 6.42 7.23
C ASP A 45 -12.59 7.29 8.50
N LEU A 46 -11.57 7.24 9.35
CA LEU A 46 -11.48 8.11 10.54
C LEU A 46 -11.37 9.60 10.18
N CYS A 47 -10.50 9.94 9.24
CA CYS A 47 -10.31 11.33 8.79
C CYS A 47 -11.59 11.92 8.17
N THR A 48 -12.30 11.16 7.34
CA THR A 48 -13.52 11.64 6.67
C THR A 48 -14.66 11.94 7.65
N ILE A 49 -14.66 11.29 8.82
CA ILE A 49 -15.61 11.55 9.90
C ILE A 49 -15.13 12.73 10.76
N LEU A 50 -13.88 12.70 11.21
CA LEU A 50 -13.37 13.65 12.20
C LEU A 50 -13.04 15.03 11.60
N PHE A 51 -12.42 15.10 10.42
CA PHE A 51 -11.93 16.36 9.85
C PHE A 51 -13.03 17.38 9.55
N PRO A 52 -14.21 17.00 9.03
CA PRO A 52 -15.30 17.94 8.86
C PRO A 52 -15.75 18.57 10.18
N VAL A 53 -15.88 17.76 11.24
CA VAL A 53 -16.29 18.25 12.56
C VAL A 53 -15.22 19.12 13.19
N ALA A 54 -13.95 18.68 13.16
CA ALA A 54 -12.82 19.45 13.64
C ALA A 54 -12.65 20.79 12.89
N THR A 55 -12.87 20.81 11.58
CA THR A 55 -12.81 22.04 10.78
C THR A 55 -13.88 23.04 11.20
N LYS A 56 -15.13 22.58 11.46
CA LYS A 56 -16.19 23.45 12.00
C LYS A 56 -15.82 23.99 13.37
N MET A 57 -15.27 23.14 14.25
CA MET A 57 -14.81 23.51 15.58
C MET A 57 -13.70 24.57 15.54
N PHE A 58 -12.75 24.45 14.60
CA PHE A 58 -11.69 25.45 14.39
C PHE A 58 -12.23 26.78 13.86
N ASP A 59 -13.22 26.73 12.96
CA ASP A 59 -13.88 27.94 12.46
C ASP A 59 -14.63 28.69 13.56
N ASP A 60 -15.35 27.96 14.41
CA ASP A 60 -16.07 28.52 15.54
C ASP A 60 -15.11 29.14 16.58
N THR A 61 -14.03 28.42 16.93
CA THR A 61 -12.98 28.93 17.82
C THR A 61 -12.36 30.23 17.27
N ARG A 62 -12.12 30.29 15.96
CA ARG A 62 -11.62 31.49 15.29
C ARG A 62 -12.63 32.64 15.36
N GLN A 63 -13.92 32.36 15.15
CA GLN A 63 -14.98 33.39 15.25
C GLN A 63 -15.09 33.96 16.66
N LYS A 64 -14.84 33.14 17.68
CA LYS A 64 -14.80 33.55 19.09
C LYS A 64 -13.56 34.36 19.49
N LYS A 65 -12.58 34.54 18.59
CA LYS A 65 -11.37 35.34 18.78
C LYS A 65 -10.58 34.95 20.04
N ILE A 66 -10.43 33.65 20.29
CA ILE A 66 -9.64 33.15 21.42
C ILE A 66 -8.17 33.59 21.26
N PRO A 67 -7.56 34.21 22.29
CA PRO A 67 -6.19 34.68 22.21
C PRO A 67 -5.22 33.50 22.01
N GLY A 68 -4.35 33.61 21.00
CA GLY A 68 -3.34 32.59 20.68
C GLY A 68 -3.82 31.49 19.73
N PHE A 69 -5.11 31.43 19.36
CA PHE A 69 -5.60 30.50 18.36
C PHE A 69 -5.51 31.10 16.95
N VAL A 70 -4.71 30.47 16.09
CA VAL A 70 -4.54 30.86 14.68
C VAL A 70 -5.05 29.72 13.82
N TRP A 71 -5.99 30.05 12.92
CA TRP A 71 -6.54 29.10 11.95
C TRP A 71 -6.66 29.75 10.57
N THR A 72 -5.85 29.26 9.65
CA THR A 72 -5.63 29.85 8.32
C THR A 72 -6.13 28.94 7.20
N SER A 73 -6.29 29.51 6.00
CA SER A 73 -6.64 28.74 4.80
C SER A 73 -5.56 27.74 4.39
N ASP A 74 -4.30 28.00 4.71
CA ASP A 74 -3.19 27.11 4.41
C ASP A 74 -3.21 25.86 5.30
N GLU A 75 -3.46 26.01 6.60
CA GLU A 75 -3.59 24.88 7.54
C GLU A 75 -4.77 23.98 7.16
N ARG A 76 -5.89 24.59 6.74
CA ARG A 76 -7.03 23.85 6.17
C ARG A 76 -6.65 23.07 4.92
N ARG A 77 -5.81 23.62 4.06
CA ARG A 77 -5.34 22.92 2.86
C ARG A 77 -4.45 21.73 3.25
N ILE A 78 -3.61 21.87 4.26
CA ILE A 78 -2.74 20.78 4.75
C ILE A 78 -3.56 19.60 5.26
N LEU A 79 -4.58 19.84 6.10
CA LEU A 79 -5.46 18.77 6.60
C LEU A 79 -6.24 18.06 5.47
N ARG A 80 -6.80 18.82 4.52
CA ARG A 80 -7.46 18.22 3.34
C ARG A 80 -6.48 17.43 2.46
N LEU A 81 -5.25 17.92 2.33
CA LEU A 81 -4.22 17.20 1.60
C LEU A 81 -3.86 15.89 2.30
N HIS A 82 -3.81 15.87 3.64
CA HIS A 82 -3.57 14.65 4.40
C HIS A 82 -4.61 13.56 4.09
N GLU A 83 -5.89 13.90 4.12
CA GLU A 83 -6.99 13.01 3.73
C GLU A 83 -6.82 12.48 2.28
N HIS A 84 -6.46 13.35 1.34
CA HIS A 84 -6.19 12.95 -0.05
C HIS A 84 -5.00 12.02 -0.18
N LYS A 85 -3.91 12.23 0.59
CA LYS A 85 -2.75 11.33 0.57
C LYS A 85 -3.15 9.90 0.97
N LEU A 86 -4.02 9.75 1.97
CA LEU A 86 -4.53 8.45 2.41
C LEU A 86 -5.39 7.78 1.35
N LEU A 87 -6.25 8.55 0.67
CA LEU A 87 -7.05 8.05 -0.46
C LEU A 87 -6.16 7.58 -1.63
N ILE A 88 -5.13 8.36 -1.97
CA ILE A 88 -4.16 8.00 -3.02
C ILE A 88 -3.40 6.73 -2.64
N LEU A 89 -2.99 6.57 -1.38
CA LEU A 89 -2.36 5.35 -0.88
C LEU A 89 -3.28 4.14 -1.07
N TRP A 90 -4.54 4.26 -0.65
CA TRP A 90 -5.52 3.19 -0.80
C TRP A 90 -5.70 2.78 -2.27
N PHE A 91 -5.86 3.76 -3.16
CA PHE A 91 -6.07 3.51 -4.59
C PHE A 91 -4.84 2.85 -5.24
N THR A 92 -3.65 3.39 -4.99
CA THR A 92 -2.40 2.87 -5.54
C THR A 92 -2.07 1.47 -5.02
N SER A 93 -2.26 1.22 -3.73
CA SER A 93 -2.11 -0.12 -3.14
C SER A 93 -3.13 -1.12 -3.71
N THR A 94 -4.38 -0.71 -3.92
CA THR A 94 -5.41 -1.56 -4.56
C THR A 94 -5.00 -1.94 -5.99
N ALA A 95 -4.50 -0.99 -6.78
CA ALA A 95 -4.04 -1.26 -8.14
C ALA A 95 -2.88 -2.28 -8.17
N VAL A 96 -1.93 -2.16 -7.23
CA VAL A 96 -0.81 -3.11 -7.11
C VAL A 96 -1.30 -4.50 -6.69
N VAL A 97 -2.27 -4.61 -5.78
CA VAL A 97 -2.87 -5.89 -5.40
C VAL A 97 -3.52 -6.57 -6.60
N ILE A 98 -4.37 -5.85 -7.36
CA ILE A 98 -5.04 -6.39 -8.54
C ILE A 98 -4.01 -6.85 -9.58
N MET A 99 -2.97 -6.06 -9.81
CA MET A 99 -1.90 -6.44 -10.74
C MET A 99 -1.15 -7.68 -10.28
N SER A 100 -0.80 -7.75 -8.99
CA SER A 100 -0.11 -8.90 -8.40
C SER A 100 -0.95 -10.17 -8.56
N MET A 101 -2.26 -10.10 -8.30
CA MET A 101 -3.19 -11.20 -8.54
C MET A 101 -3.22 -11.60 -10.02
N ALA A 102 -3.32 -10.62 -10.94
CA ALA A 102 -3.36 -10.87 -12.37
C ALA A 102 -2.07 -11.54 -12.91
N LEU A 103 -0.91 -11.28 -12.29
CA LEU A 103 0.36 -11.92 -12.63
C LEU A 103 0.48 -13.33 -12.06
N ILE A 104 -0.08 -13.59 -10.88
CA ILE A 104 0.00 -14.89 -10.20
C ILE A 104 -0.97 -15.90 -10.83
N VAL A 105 -2.24 -15.51 -11.03
CA VAL A 105 -3.34 -16.38 -11.48
C VAL A 105 -2.98 -17.26 -12.68
N PRO A 106 -2.36 -16.74 -13.76
CA PRO A 106 -2.04 -17.55 -14.94
C PRO A 106 -1.08 -18.71 -14.70
N PHE A 107 -0.30 -18.70 -13.63
CA PHE A 107 0.58 -19.82 -13.28
C PHE A 107 -0.12 -20.96 -12.52
N PHE A 108 -1.35 -20.73 -12.05
CA PHE A 108 -2.17 -21.73 -11.35
C PHE A 108 -3.26 -22.32 -12.24
N PHE A 109 -3.74 -21.56 -13.23
CA PHE A 109 -4.71 -22.05 -14.19
C PHE A 109 -4.02 -22.52 -15.47
N LYS A 110 -4.16 -23.82 -15.79
CA LYS A 110 -3.79 -24.36 -17.11
C LYS A 110 -4.78 -23.81 -18.15
N PHE A 111 -4.48 -22.65 -18.71
CA PHE A 111 -5.19 -22.19 -19.91
C PHE A 111 -4.90 -23.18 -21.05
N GLY A 112 -5.96 -23.65 -21.72
CA GLY A 112 -5.83 -24.63 -22.80
C GLY A 112 -4.86 -24.13 -23.88
N LYS A 113 -3.99 -25.03 -24.39
CA LYS A 113 -3.01 -24.71 -25.44
C LYS A 113 -3.74 -24.03 -26.61
N GLU A 114 -3.40 -22.77 -26.91
CA GLU A 114 -3.98 -22.05 -28.06
C GLU A 114 -3.56 -22.77 -29.35
N LYS A 115 -4.56 -23.12 -30.19
CA LYS A 115 -4.38 -23.79 -31.49
C LYS A 115 -3.85 -22.88 -32.61
N HIS A 116 -3.40 -21.65 -32.30
CA HIS A 116 -3.09 -20.64 -33.31
C HIS A 116 -1.66 -20.11 -33.21
N PRO A 117 -0.72 -20.59 -34.04
CA PRO A 117 0.70 -20.18 -34.03
C PRO A 117 0.97 -18.77 -34.57
N ASN A 118 -0.06 -18.00 -34.96
CA ASN A 118 0.09 -16.71 -35.66
C ASN A 118 -0.06 -15.45 -34.80
N ARG A 119 -0.11 -15.53 -33.46
CA ARG A 119 -0.02 -14.33 -32.62
C ARG A 119 1.45 -13.94 -32.42
N CYS A 120 1.85 -12.90 -33.15
CA CYS A 120 3.21 -12.40 -33.36
C CYS A 120 3.85 -11.67 -32.15
N PHE A 121 3.38 -11.89 -30.92
CA PHE A 121 4.06 -11.35 -29.74
C PHE A 121 4.93 -12.42 -29.10
N ASN A 122 6.24 -12.19 -29.13
CA ASN A 122 7.18 -13.02 -28.40
C ASN A 122 6.78 -13.02 -26.91
N ARG A 123 6.50 -14.21 -26.36
CA ARG A 123 6.16 -14.42 -24.93
C ARG A 123 7.12 -13.68 -24.00
N ARG A 124 8.41 -13.61 -24.37
CA ARG A 124 9.44 -12.87 -23.64
C ARG A 124 9.19 -11.35 -23.61
N THR A 125 8.69 -10.76 -24.69
CA THR A 125 8.34 -9.33 -24.75
C THR A 125 7.18 -8.99 -23.84
N ILE A 126 6.14 -9.84 -23.81
CA ILE A 126 4.99 -9.66 -22.91
C ILE A 126 5.45 -9.72 -21.44
N MET A 127 6.30 -10.70 -21.09
CA MET A 127 6.85 -10.82 -19.73
C MET A 127 7.65 -9.58 -19.32
N TRP A 128 8.46 -9.00 -20.21
CA TRP A 128 9.19 -7.77 -19.96
C TRP A 128 8.26 -6.58 -19.74
N LEU A 129 7.24 -6.40 -20.59
CA LEU A 129 6.29 -5.30 -20.45
C LEU A 129 5.53 -5.38 -19.13
N LEU A 130 5.06 -6.58 -18.75
CA LEU A 130 4.38 -6.81 -17.48
C LEU A 130 5.29 -6.56 -16.28
N ALA A 131 6.57 -6.98 -16.34
CA ALA A 131 7.53 -6.73 -15.28
C ALA A 131 7.84 -5.24 -15.12
N ILE A 132 8.05 -4.51 -16.21
CA ILE A 132 8.27 -3.06 -16.18
C ILE A 132 7.06 -2.35 -15.58
N LEU A 133 5.85 -2.68 -16.04
CA LEU A 133 4.61 -2.10 -15.52
C LEU A 133 4.45 -2.38 -14.02
N PHE A 134 4.70 -3.61 -13.59
CA PHE A 134 4.66 -4.00 -12.19
C PHE A 134 5.64 -3.17 -11.34
N ILE A 135 6.91 -3.09 -11.76
CA ILE A 135 7.93 -2.31 -11.05
C ILE A 135 7.53 -0.84 -10.94
N VAL A 136 7.03 -0.23 -12.03
CA VAL A 136 6.58 1.17 -12.01
C VAL A 136 5.47 1.37 -10.99
N MET A 137 4.49 0.46 -10.92
CA MET A 137 3.40 0.58 -9.96
C MET A 137 3.85 0.37 -8.51
N VAL A 138 4.74 -0.60 -8.27
CA VAL A 138 5.34 -0.80 -6.94
C VAL A 138 6.09 0.45 -6.50
N LEU A 139 6.94 1.01 -7.36
CA LEU A 139 7.69 2.25 -7.06
C LEU A 139 6.77 3.44 -6.82
N ALA A 140 5.68 3.56 -7.59
CA ALA A 140 4.68 4.60 -7.36
C ALA A 140 4.04 4.44 -5.97
N ASN A 141 3.64 3.23 -5.58
CA ASN A 141 3.09 2.94 -4.25
C ASN A 141 4.12 3.27 -3.15
N SER A 142 5.39 2.89 -3.34
CA SER A 142 6.50 3.22 -2.42
C SER A 142 6.66 4.73 -2.23
N ALA A 143 6.58 5.49 -3.33
CA ALA A 143 6.71 6.94 -3.29
C ALA A 143 5.59 7.59 -2.46
N ILE A 144 4.36 7.06 -2.56
CA ILE A 144 3.23 7.53 -1.74
C ILE A 144 3.43 7.19 -0.26
N ILE A 145 3.86 5.97 0.07
CA ILE A 145 4.17 5.58 1.46
C ILE A 145 5.27 6.49 2.04
N LEU A 146 6.33 6.73 1.27
CA LEU A 146 7.43 7.60 1.69
C LEU A 146 6.96 9.06 1.86
N TRP A 147 6.14 9.55 0.94
CA TRP A 147 5.58 10.90 1.03
C TRP A 147 4.74 11.07 2.31
N LEU A 148 3.86 10.12 2.61
CA LEU A 148 3.10 10.08 3.86
C LEU A 148 4.02 10.02 5.09
N PHE A 149 5.04 9.17 5.09
CA PHE A 149 5.98 9.03 6.19
C PHE A 149 6.75 10.33 6.49
N LEU A 150 7.14 11.05 5.44
CA LEU A 150 7.86 12.31 5.57
C LEU A 150 6.98 13.42 6.14
N THR A 151 5.73 13.55 5.67
CA THR A 151 4.82 14.62 6.12
C THR A 151 4.04 14.31 7.40
N ALA A 152 3.96 13.04 7.81
CA ALA A 152 3.17 12.62 8.97
C ALA A 152 3.42 13.39 10.28
N PRO A 153 4.66 13.75 10.67
CA PRO A 153 4.87 14.49 11.92
C PRO A 153 4.30 15.90 11.90
N ASP A 154 4.40 16.58 10.76
CA ASP A 154 3.92 17.96 10.62
C ASP A 154 2.40 17.98 10.55
N ASP A 155 1.80 17.06 9.78
CA ASP A 155 0.35 16.89 9.69
C ASP A 155 -0.24 16.53 11.08
N HIS A 156 0.41 15.61 11.80
CA HIS A 156 0.04 15.20 13.16
C HIS A 156 0.15 16.35 14.16
N ARG A 157 1.31 17.04 14.19
CA ARG A 157 1.52 18.18 15.10
C ARG A 157 0.52 19.30 14.84
N LEU A 158 0.27 19.62 13.57
CA LEU A 158 -0.68 20.65 13.19
C LEU A 158 -2.07 20.33 13.70
N PHE A 159 -2.57 19.13 13.40
CA PHE A 159 -3.92 18.72 13.81
C PHE A 159 -4.09 18.79 15.33
N TYR A 160 -3.20 18.14 16.10
CA TYR A 160 -3.36 18.11 17.56
C TYR A 160 -3.14 19.48 18.21
N SER A 161 -2.24 20.32 17.67
CA SER A 161 -2.08 21.69 18.20
C SER A 161 -3.34 22.55 18.03
N LEU A 162 -4.06 22.38 16.92
CA LEU A 162 -5.33 23.05 16.67
C LEU A 162 -6.46 22.41 17.49
N PHE A 163 -6.47 21.08 17.59
CA PHE A 163 -7.47 20.33 18.35
C PHE A 163 -7.42 20.63 19.85
N ASP A 164 -6.23 20.75 20.43
CA ASP A 164 -6.04 21.06 21.85
C ASP A 164 -6.28 22.54 22.15
N GLY A 165 -6.00 23.43 21.18
CA GLY A 165 -6.25 24.86 21.30
C GLY A 165 -7.67 25.31 20.99
N ALA A 166 -8.51 24.41 20.46
CA ALA A 166 -9.88 24.71 20.06
C ALA A 166 -10.87 24.70 21.23
N VAL A 167 -11.92 25.51 21.13
CA VAL A 167 -13.04 25.48 22.06
C VAL A 167 -13.93 24.28 21.72
N LYS A 168 -13.87 23.26 22.59
CA LYS A 168 -14.63 22.02 22.46
C LYS A 168 -16.02 22.21 23.05
N GLU A 169 -16.96 22.71 22.24
CA GLU A 169 -18.37 22.73 22.64
C GLU A 169 -18.97 21.32 22.63
N GLU A 170 -19.95 21.09 23.50
CA GLU A 170 -20.65 19.81 23.64
C GLU A 170 -21.23 19.32 22.30
N ILE A 171 -21.76 20.22 21.48
CA ILE A 171 -22.31 19.90 20.15
C ILE A 171 -21.26 19.22 19.25
N PHE A 172 -20.01 19.71 19.25
CA PHE A 172 -18.94 19.14 18.43
C PHE A 172 -18.44 17.81 19.01
N LEU A 173 -18.37 17.69 20.34
CA LEU A 173 -17.99 16.44 21.00
C LEU A 173 -19.02 15.34 20.72
N THR A 174 -20.32 15.64 20.85
CA THR A 174 -21.39 14.70 20.51
C THR A 174 -21.40 14.31 19.03
N GLU A 175 -21.09 15.23 18.10
CA GLU A 175 -20.97 14.91 16.66
C GLU A 175 -19.77 13.98 16.39
N ILE A 176 -18.66 14.16 17.11
CA ILE A 176 -17.49 13.27 17.05
C ILE A 176 -17.81 11.89 17.64
N GLU A 177 -18.39 11.82 18.83
CA GLU A 177 -18.77 10.57 19.49
C GLU A 177 -19.75 9.76 18.65
N LYS A 178 -20.77 10.41 18.09
CA LYS A 178 -21.72 9.76 17.18
C LYS A 178 -21.06 9.34 15.87
N GLY A 179 -20.15 10.15 15.34
CA GLY A 179 -19.43 9.83 14.11
C GLY A 179 -18.47 8.65 14.27
N LEU A 180 -17.77 8.57 15.40
CA LEU A 180 -16.83 7.51 15.72
C LEU A 180 -17.49 6.28 16.37
N ASP A 181 -18.82 6.29 16.51
CA ASP A 181 -19.61 5.24 17.16
C ASP A 181 -19.14 4.94 18.59
N CYS A 182 -18.74 5.97 19.31
CA CYS A 182 -18.29 5.89 20.70
C CYS A 182 -19.44 5.98 21.71
N ILE A 183 -20.67 6.18 21.25
CA ILE A 183 -21.87 6.20 22.08
C ILE A 183 -22.26 4.75 22.35
N SER A 184 -21.73 4.19 23.45
CA SER A 184 -22.28 2.95 23.98
C SER A 184 -23.64 3.27 24.62
N ASP A 185 -24.69 2.57 24.19
CA ASP A 185 -26.04 2.63 24.77
C ASP A 185 -26.07 2.22 26.27
N ASP A 186 -24.92 1.83 26.84
CA ASP A 186 -24.73 1.44 28.25
C ASP A 186 -24.18 2.58 29.16
N ASP A 187 -24.06 3.82 28.68
CA ASP A 187 -23.50 4.96 29.42
C ASP A 187 -24.44 5.56 30.48
N LYS A 188 -24.86 4.72 31.45
CA LYS A 188 -25.11 5.21 32.82
C LYS A 188 -23.93 5.06 33.75
N GLU A 189 -23.00 4.12 33.53
CA GLU A 189 -21.90 3.92 34.47
C GLU A 189 -20.72 3.22 33.78
N LEU A 190 -19.69 3.95 33.34
CA LEU A 190 -18.28 3.53 33.39
C LEU A 190 -17.39 4.57 32.70
N SER A 191 -16.36 5.02 33.41
CA SER A 191 -15.30 5.93 32.96
C SER A 191 -14.42 5.42 31.81
N TYR A 192 -14.81 4.33 31.13
CA TYR A 192 -14.05 3.67 30.07
C TYR A 192 -14.45 4.15 28.65
N SER A 193 -15.66 4.67 28.44
CA SER A 193 -16.11 5.15 27.13
C SER A 193 -15.39 6.43 26.68
N SER A 194 -15.04 7.33 27.61
CA SER A 194 -14.22 8.52 27.33
C SER A 194 -12.83 8.17 26.82
N ASP A 195 -12.19 7.14 27.39
CA ASP A 195 -10.82 6.74 27.01
C ASP A 195 -10.79 6.10 25.61
N GLU A 196 -11.85 5.42 25.18
CA GLU A 196 -11.95 4.84 23.82
C GLU A 196 -12.18 5.89 22.74
N CYS A 197 -13.01 6.91 23.04
CA CYS A 197 -13.22 8.04 22.14
C CYS A 197 -11.92 8.85 21.98
N ASP A 198 -11.26 9.18 23.10
CA ASP A 198 -9.98 9.89 23.08
C ASP A 198 -8.89 9.08 22.37
N ASN A 199 -8.86 7.75 22.55
CA ASN A 199 -7.96 6.88 21.80
C ASN A 199 -8.27 6.88 20.29
N SER A 200 -9.53 6.91 19.89
CA SER A 200 -9.94 6.97 18.48
C SER A 200 -9.56 8.30 17.85
N ILE A 201 -9.75 9.41 18.56
CA ILE A 201 -9.29 10.75 18.17
C ILE A 201 -7.76 10.79 18.08
N ASN A 202 -7.04 10.22 19.05
CA ASN A 202 -5.57 10.12 19.04
C ASN A 202 -5.02 9.20 17.93
N ARG A 203 -5.88 8.38 17.32
CA ARG A 203 -5.53 7.48 16.21
C ARG A 203 -6.09 7.95 14.86
N SER A 204 -6.79 9.09 14.82
CA SER A 204 -7.39 9.61 13.59
C SER A 204 -6.36 10.13 12.59
N VAL A 205 -5.29 10.77 13.06
CA VAL A 205 -4.19 11.24 12.20
C VAL A 205 -3.03 10.26 12.27
N ILE A 206 -2.58 9.78 11.11
CA ILE A 206 -1.53 8.78 11.07
C ILE A 206 -0.21 9.34 11.63
N SER A 207 0.28 8.73 12.70
CA SER A 207 1.53 9.14 13.33
C SER A 207 2.73 8.44 12.68
N ARG A 208 3.88 9.12 12.67
CA ARG A 208 5.14 8.52 12.21
C ARG A 208 5.50 7.25 12.99
N LYS A 209 5.13 7.16 14.28
CA LYS A 209 5.38 5.97 15.11
C LYS A 209 4.74 4.72 14.51
N LEU A 210 3.55 4.83 13.93
CA LEU A 210 2.84 3.71 13.31
C LEU A 210 3.31 3.44 11.86
N LEU A 211 3.71 4.48 11.12
CA LEU A 211 4.29 4.32 9.79
C LEU A 211 5.71 3.74 9.81
N THR A 212 6.48 3.92 10.89
CA THR A 212 7.86 3.41 11.02
C THR A 212 7.97 1.88 10.88
N PRO A 213 7.21 1.06 11.65
CA PRO A 213 7.26 -0.39 11.48
C PRO A 213 6.75 -0.83 10.10
N LEU A 214 5.77 -0.13 9.53
CA LEU A 214 5.27 -0.40 8.18
C LEU A 214 6.36 -0.17 7.13
N LEU A 215 7.06 0.96 7.19
CA LEU A 215 8.15 1.28 6.27
C LEU A 215 9.32 0.31 6.44
N TYR A 216 9.66 -0.06 7.67
CA TYR A 216 10.71 -1.04 7.95
C TYR A 216 10.36 -2.41 7.38
N PHE A 217 9.14 -2.89 7.63
CA PHE A 217 8.62 -4.12 7.05
C PHE A 217 8.66 -4.08 5.52
N TRP A 218 8.27 -2.94 4.94
CA TRP A 218 8.27 -2.76 3.49
C TRP A 218 9.68 -2.83 2.91
N VAL A 219 10.65 -2.08 3.45
CA VAL A 219 12.04 -2.06 2.94
C VAL A 219 12.72 -3.42 3.14
N VAL A 220 12.70 -3.94 4.37
CA VAL A 220 13.38 -5.21 4.69
C VAL A 220 12.71 -6.37 3.96
N GLY A 221 11.38 -6.38 3.90
CA GLY A 221 10.62 -7.39 3.17
C GLY A 221 10.95 -7.39 1.68
N HIS A 222 11.03 -6.22 1.03
CA HIS A 222 11.43 -6.11 -0.37
C HIS A 222 12.86 -6.62 -0.61
N CYS A 223 13.81 -6.29 0.28
CA CYS A 223 15.17 -6.81 0.19
C CYS A 223 15.21 -8.34 0.30
N LEU A 224 14.49 -8.91 1.26
CA LEU A 224 14.41 -10.37 1.44
C LEU A 224 13.71 -11.04 0.25
N ALA A 225 12.59 -10.49 -0.22
CA ALA A 225 11.86 -11.00 -1.38
C ALA A 225 12.74 -11.00 -2.64
N PHE A 226 13.56 -9.96 -2.84
CA PHE A 226 14.48 -9.89 -3.98
C PHE A 226 15.61 -10.94 -3.88
N ILE A 227 16.15 -11.17 -2.68
CA ILE A 227 17.15 -12.22 -2.45
C ILE A 227 16.52 -13.59 -2.73
N ILE A 228 15.36 -13.89 -2.14
CA ILE A 228 14.64 -15.16 -2.33
C ILE A 228 14.26 -15.35 -3.80
N PHE A 229 13.87 -14.28 -4.49
CA PHE A 229 13.56 -14.32 -5.91
C PHE A 229 14.74 -14.81 -6.75
N GLY A 230 15.96 -14.34 -6.49
CA GLY A 230 17.16 -14.83 -7.20
C GLY A 230 17.40 -16.34 -7.02
N PHE A 231 16.93 -16.92 -5.91
CA PHE A 231 16.98 -18.37 -5.68
C PHE A 231 15.77 -19.11 -6.27
N ALA A 232 14.57 -18.53 -6.13
CA ALA A 232 13.29 -19.14 -6.51
C ALA A 232 12.98 -19.00 -8.01
N ASN A 233 13.61 -18.04 -8.72
CA ASN A 233 13.51 -17.89 -10.16
C ASN A 233 14.42 -18.85 -10.93
N LYS A 234 14.79 -19.98 -10.30
CA LYS A 234 15.51 -21.07 -10.97
C LYS A 234 14.52 -21.91 -11.76
N ASP A 235 14.95 -22.32 -12.95
CA ASP A 235 14.27 -23.37 -13.68
C ASP A 235 14.45 -24.67 -12.90
N PHE A 236 13.44 -25.03 -12.10
CA PHE A 236 13.32 -26.38 -11.59
C PHE A 236 12.82 -27.21 -12.77
N GLY A 237 13.77 -27.70 -13.56
CA GLY A 237 13.47 -28.57 -14.67
C GLY A 237 12.73 -29.80 -14.15
N GLU A 238 11.43 -29.84 -14.42
CA GLU A 238 10.66 -31.08 -14.50
C GLU A 238 9.83 -31.03 -15.78
N ASP A 239 10.31 -31.86 -16.70
CA ASP A 239 9.59 -32.72 -17.65
C ASP A 239 9.15 -32.17 -19.03
N ASP A 240 10.03 -32.46 -20.00
CA ASP A 240 9.78 -33.26 -21.21
C ASP A 240 9.14 -32.69 -22.48
N ASP A 241 8.69 -31.44 -22.57
CA ASP A 241 8.12 -30.93 -23.84
C ASP A 241 9.11 -30.09 -24.71
N ASP A 242 10.13 -29.45 -24.11
CA ASP A 242 11.06 -28.59 -24.89
C ASP A 242 12.19 -29.37 -25.60
N SER A 243 12.48 -30.60 -25.15
CA SER A 243 13.48 -31.47 -25.81
C SER A 243 13.00 -32.04 -27.16
N VAL A 244 11.69 -31.99 -27.43
CA VAL A 244 11.10 -32.45 -28.69
C VAL A 244 11.19 -31.37 -29.77
N ILE A 245 11.08 -30.08 -29.41
CA ILE A 245 11.15 -28.97 -30.38
C ILE A 245 12.58 -28.80 -30.89
N ASP A 246 13.58 -28.93 -30.02
CA ASP A 246 14.99 -28.83 -30.41
C ASP A 246 15.49 -30.06 -31.17
N LYS A 247 14.91 -31.25 -30.94
CA LYS A 247 15.19 -32.43 -31.78
C LYS A 247 14.47 -32.38 -33.13
N ALA A 248 13.31 -31.72 -33.23
CA ALA A 248 12.58 -31.57 -34.48
C ALA A 248 13.25 -30.56 -35.42
N SER A 249 13.82 -29.48 -34.90
CA SER A 249 14.57 -28.47 -35.69
C SER A 249 15.86 -29.04 -36.28
N VAL A 250 16.58 -29.88 -35.54
CA VAL A 250 17.81 -30.54 -36.01
C VAL A 250 17.52 -31.63 -37.05
N LYS A 251 16.35 -32.26 -37.02
CA LYS A 251 15.95 -33.30 -37.99
C LYS A 251 15.40 -32.74 -39.31
N LEU A 252 15.03 -31.45 -39.35
CA LEU A 252 14.54 -30.74 -40.54
C LEU A 252 15.65 -30.01 -41.31
N MET A 253 16.87 -29.93 -40.75
CA MET A 253 18.05 -29.37 -41.41
C MET A 253 19.04 -30.44 -41.91
N ARG A 254 18.65 -31.72 -41.96
CA ARG A 254 19.49 -32.81 -42.49
C ARG A 254 18.83 -33.49 -43.68
#